data_AF-M0DR83-F1
#
_entry.id   AF-M0DR83-F1
#
_cell.length_a   1.000
_cell.length_b   1.000
_cell.length_c   1.000
_cell.angle_alpha   90.00
_cell.angle_beta   90.00
_cell.angle_gamma   90.00
#
_symmetry.space_group_name_H-M   'P 1'
#
loop_
_entity.id
_entity.type
_entity.pdbx_description
1 polymer ?
#
loop_
_entity_poly.entity_id
_entity_poly.type
_entity_poly.pdbx_seq_one_letter_code
_entity_poly.pdbx_strand_id
1 'polypeptide(L)'
;LDRTESLLDDHAGRRRLAMLDRNRGALAFERGDLDDAATRLDSGVEHARAGGFTAIEARALADLGRVAVGRGDAEAAIDRLTAAIDLGCRIECVRAIVPAAEELAALLAAHRDPDGLVVGAPGPIPEVAATDPAAYRDLADRWRVDGDGGATDFTASG
;
A
#
# COMPACT_ATOMS: atom_id res chain seq x y z
N LEU A 1 2.82 -41.99 -5.97
CA LEU A 1 1.45 -41.43 -6.05
C LEU A 1 1.08 -40.75 -4.73
N ASP A 2 1.30 -41.41 -3.60
CA ASP A 2 0.97 -40.90 -2.25
C ASP A 2 1.55 -39.51 -1.88
N ARG A 3 2.83 -39.25 -2.20
CA ARG A 3 3.48 -37.97 -1.85
C ARG A 3 2.94 -36.75 -2.62
N THR A 4 2.60 -36.92 -3.90
CA THR A 4 2.09 -35.81 -4.72
C THR A 4 0.63 -35.50 -4.38
N GLU A 5 -0.16 -36.53 -4.05
CA GLU A 5 -1.54 -36.37 -3.58
C GLU A 5 -1.58 -35.67 -2.21
N SER A 6 -0.75 -36.10 -1.26
CA SER A 6 -0.61 -35.43 0.04
C SER A 6 -0.19 -33.96 -0.06
N LEU A 7 0.71 -33.61 -0.99
CA LEU A 7 1.12 -32.21 -1.21
C LEU A 7 0.01 -31.37 -1.87
N LEU A 8 -0.74 -31.94 -2.82
CA LEU A 8 -1.89 -31.26 -3.43
C LEU A 8 -3.00 -31.04 -2.39
N ASP A 9 -3.20 -31.98 -1.49
CA ASP A 9 -4.15 -31.87 -0.39
C ASP A 9 -3.74 -30.82 0.63
N ASP A 10 -2.45 -30.76 1.00
CA ASP A 10 -1.92 -29.70 1.89
C ASP A 10 -2.08 -28.32 1.22
N HIS A 11 -1.77 -28.21 -0.07
CA HIS A 11 -1.91 -26.96 -0.81
C HIS A 11 -3.39 -26.53 -0.93
N ALA A 12 -4.29 -27.43 -1.30
CA ALA A 12 -5.73 -27.17 -1.36
C ALA A 12 -6.31 -26.86 0.02
N GLY A 13 -5.81 -27.52 1.07
CA GLY A 13 -6.14 -27.28 2.47
C GLY A 13 -5.78 -25.87 2.90
N ARG A 14 -4.52 -25.45 2.68
CA ARG A 14 -4.06 -24.09 2.97
C ARG A 14 -4.86 -23.04 2.22
N ARG A 15 -5.21 -23.28 0.94
CA ARG A 15 -6.04 -22.35 0.17
C ARG A 15 -7.42 -22.16 0.81
N ARG A 16 -8.03 -23.27 1.25
CA ARG A 16 -9.34 -23.23 1.94
C ARG A 16 -9.25 -22.50 3.27
N LEU A 17 -8.21 -22.76 4.08
CA LEU A 17 -7.98 -22.05 5.35
C LEU A 17 -7.80 -20.55 5.12
N ALA A 18 -6.94 -20.15 4.18
CA ALA A 18 -6.72 -18.75 3.83
C ALA A 18 -8.02 -18.03 3.45
N MET A 19 -8.86 -18.66 2.61
CA MET A 19 -10.16 -18.08 2.25
C MET A 19 -11.13 -18.03 3.43
N LEU A 20 -11.19 -19.10 4.23
CA LEU A 20 -12.13 -19.22 5.34
C LEU A 20 -11.83 -18.20 6.44
N ASP A 21 -10.58 -18.10 6.85
CA ASP A 21 -10.15 -17.18 7.90
C ASP A 21 -10.36 -15.74 7.46
N ARG A 22 -10.06 -15.44 6.19
CA ARG A 22 -10.35 -14.12 5.66
C ARG A 22 -11.84 -13.80 5.66
N ASN A 23 -12.69 -14.72 5.21
CA ASN A 23 -14.14 -14.50 5.23
C ASN A 23 -14.66 -14.32 6.66
N ARG A 24 -14.18 -15.12 7.62
CA ARG A 24 -14.51 -14.97 9.05
C ARG A 24 -14.08 -13.63 9.60
N GLY A 25 -12.88 -13.18 9.26
CA GLY A 25 -12.37 -11.88 9.66
C GLY A 25 -13.20 -10.72 9.10
N ALA A 26 -13.58 -10.79 7.82
CA ALA A 26 -14.52 -9.82 7.24
C ALA A 26 -15.88 -9.83 7.96
N LEU A 27 -16.43 -11.00 8.27
CA LEU A 27 -17.67 -11.13 9.04
C LEU A 27 -17.57 -10.60 10.48
N ALA A 28 -16.42 -10.77 11.15
CA ALA A 28 -16.16 -10.21 12.46
C ALA A 28 -16.07 -8.68 12.41
N PHE A 29 -15.41 -8.13 11.38
CA PHE A 29 -15.34 -6.69 11.13
C PHE A 29 -16.74 -6.08 10.96
N GLU A 30 -17.59 -6.67 10.13
CA GLU A 30 -18.99 -6.21 9.94
C GLU A 30 -19.81 -6.26 11.24
N ARG A 31 -19.40 -7.08 12.23
CA ARG A 31 -20.02 -7.14 13.56
C ARG A 31 -19.41 -6.16 14.57
N GLY A 32 -18.38 -5.42 14.17
CA GLY A 32 -17.62 -4.53 15.04
C GLY A 32 -16.62 -5.24 15.97
N ASP A 33 -16.41 -6.56 15.81
CA ASP A 33 -15.41 -7.31 16.57
C ASP A 33 -14.04 -7.16 15.90
N LEU A 34 -13.40 -6.03 16.15
CA LEU A 34 -12.13 -5.67 15.51
C LEU A 34 -10.98 -6.59 15.93
N ASP A 35 -11.05 -7.23 17.11
CA ASP A 35 -10.03 -8.14 17.65
C ASP A 35 -10.09 -9.54 17.03
N ASP A 36 -11.28 -10.13 16.95
CA ASP A 36 -11.44 -11.37 16.17
C ASP A 36 -11.15 -11.10 14.70
N ALA A 37 -11.59 -9.96 14.14
CA ALA A 37 -11.31 -9.62 12.74
C ALA A 37 -9.82 -9.62 12.40
N ALA A 38 -9.00 -8.91 13.19
CA ALA A 38 -7.55 -8.87 12.97
C ALA A 38 -6.92 -10.27 13.07
N THR A 39 -7.24 -11.00 14.15
CA THR A 39 -6.70 -12.34 14.41
C THR A 39 -6.97 -13.30 13.24
N ARG A 40 -8.21 -13.31 12.75
CA ARG A 40 -8.61 -14.15 11.62
C ARG A 40 -7.93 -13.75 10.33
N LEU A 41 -7.88 -12.45 10.05
CA LEU A 41 -7.25 -11.98 8.81
C LEU A 41 -5.74 -12.23 8.80
N ASP A 42 -5.05 -12.09 9.93
CA ASP A 42 -3.63 -12.42 10.07
C ASP A 42 -3.39 -13.92 9.79
N SER A 43 -4.19 -14.81 10.37
CA SER A 43 -4.14 -16.25 10.03
C SER A 43 -4.40 -16.49 8.54
N GLY A 44 -5.34 -15.76 7.94
CA GLY A 44 -5.60 -15.80 6.51
C GLY A 44 -4.41 -15.39 5.64
N VAL A 45 -3.70 -14.33 6.04
CA VAL A 45 -2.46 -13.86 5.39
C VAL A 45 -1.34 -14.90 5.53
N GLU A 46 -1.16 -15.49 6.71
CA GLU A 46 -0.15 -16.53 6.93
C GLU A 46 -0.38 -17.76 6.04
N HIS A 47 -1.61 -18.27 6.00
CA HIS A 47 -1.97 -19.38 5.11
C HIS A 47 -1.81 -19.01 3.63
N ALA A 48 -2.15 -17.77 3.25
CA ALA A 48 -2.01 -17.28 1.88
C ALA A 48 -0.53 -17.23 1.46
N ARG A 49 0.33 -16.64 2.29
CA ARG A 49 1.79 -16.56 2.05
C ARG A 49 2.42 -17.93 1.95
N ALA A 50 2.11 -18.81 2.91
CA ALA A 50 2.68 -20.15 2.96
C ALA A 50 2.28 -21.01 1.75
N GLY A 51 1.13 -20.72 1.13
CA GLY A 51 0.65 -21.40 -0.08
C GLY A 51 0.87 -20.64 -1.39
N GLY A 52 1.47 -19.45 -1.37
CA GLY A 52 1.63 -18.62 -2.58
C GLY A 52 0.32 -18.08 -3.16
N PHE A 53 -0.72 -17.91 -2.34
CA PHE A 53 -2.04 -17.46 -2.78
C PHE A 53 -2.15 -15.93 -2.80
N THR A 54 -1.38 -15.29 -3.67
CA THR A 54 -1.18 -13.84 -3.72
C THR A 54 -2.48 -13.02 -3.80
N ALA A 55 -3.50 -13.51 -4.52
CA ALA A 55 -4.81 -12.84 -4.60
C ALA A 55 -5.60 -12.89 -3.28
N ILE A 56 -5.43 -13.94 -2.48
CA ILE A 56 -6.04 -14.04 -1.16
C ILE A 56 -5.29 -13.14 -0.19
N GLU A 57 -3.95 -13.16 -0.23
CA GLU A 57 -3.09 -12.30 0.58
C GLU A 57 -3.40 -10.82 0.36
N ALA A 58 -3.35 -10.34 -0.88
CA ALA A 58 -3.56 -8.91 -1.20
C ALA A 58 -4.90 -8.41 -0.67
N ARG A 59 -5.94 -9.22 -0.84
CA ARG A 59 -7.27 -8.86 -0.38
C ARG A 59 -7.44 -9.01 1.15
N ALA A 60 -6.70 -9.90 1.82
CA ALA A 60 -6.71 -10.01 3.28
C ALA A 60 -5.93 -8.84 3.93
N LEU A 61 -4.86 -8.38 3.30
CA LEU A 61 -4.14 -7.16 3.68
C LEU A 61 -5.04 -5.92 3.57
N ALA A 62 -5.82 -5.80 2.48
CA ALA A 62 -6.80 -4.72 2.35
C ALA A 62 -7.82 -4.74 3.49
N ASP A 63 -8.34 -5.93 3.83
CA ASP A 63 -9.28 -6.10 4.94
C ASP A 63 -8.63 -5.76 6.31
N LEU A 64 -7.36 -6.13 6.54
CA LEU A 64 -6.64 -5.75 7.76
C LEU A 64 -6.39 -4.24 7.84
N GLY A 65 -6.14 -3.58 6.71
CA GLY A 65 -6.04 -2.13 6.63
C GLY A 65 -7.32 -1.45 7.11
N ARG A 66 -8.49 -1.95 6.67
CA ARG A 66 -9.80 -1.46 7.15
C ARG A 66 -10.01 -1.70 8.65
N VAL A 67 -9.58 -2.86 9.16
CA VAL A 67 -9.64 -3.15 10.60
C VAL A 67 -8.75 -2.17 11.38
N ALA A 68 -7.55 -1.86 10.90
CA ALA A 68 -6.65 -0.90 11.53
C ALA A 68 -7.25 0.52 11.54
N VAL A 69 -7.91 0.95 10.45
CA VAL A 69 -8.70 2.21 10.43
C VAL A 69 -9.78 2.18 11.52
N GLY A 70 -10.56 1.10 11.62
CA GLY A 70 -11.59 0.96 12.65
C GLY A 70 -11.06 1.02 14.08
N ARG A 71 -9.79 0.64 14.29
CA ARG A 71 -9.09 0.72 15.59
C ARG A 71 -8.45 2.08 15.85
N GLY A 72 -8.43 2.98 14.87
CA GLY A 72 -7.71 4.26 14.95
C GLY A 72 -6.19 4.13 14.82
N ASP A 73 -5.69 3.00 14.31
CA ASP A 73 -4.26 2.77 14.08
C ASP A 73 -3.90 3.14 12.63
N ALA A 74 -3.68 4.43 12.40
CA ALA A 74 -3.45 4.99 11.07
C ALA A 74 -2.15 4.47 10.42
N GLU A 75 -1.09 4.27 11.20
CA GLU A 75 0.19 3.76 10.70
C GLU A 75 0.03 2.33 10.19
N ALA A 76 -0.54 1.46 11.02
CA ALA A 76 -0.86 0.08 10.67
C ALA A 76 -1.79 -0.02 9.44
N ALA A 77 -2.73 0.91 9.31
CA ALA A 77 -3.63 0.98 8.17
C ALA A 77 -2.88 1.32 6.88
N ILE A 78 -2.07 2.38 6.89
CA ILE A 78 -1.28 2.83 5.73
C ILE A 78 -0.40 1.70 5.22
N ASP A 79 0.34 1.04 6.10
CA ASP A 79 1.24 -0.06 5.73
C ASP A 79 0.49 -1.20 5.04
N ARG A 80 -0.62 -1.63 5.61
CA ARG A 80 -1.40 -2.77 5.12
C ARG A 80 -2.14 -2.45 3.82
N LEU A 81 -2.71 -1.26 3.70
CA LEU A 81 -3.39 -0.80 2.48
C LEU A 81 -2.38 -0.63 1.35
N THR A 82 -1.21 -0.05 1.62
CA THR A 82 -0.12 0.07 0.63
C THR A 82 0.36 -1.31 0.16
N ALA A 83 0.62 -2.24 1.09
CA ALA A 83 1.00 -3.60 0.74
C ALA A 83 -0.07 -4.32 -0.10
N ALA A 84 -1.36 -4.09 0.19
CA ALA A 84 -2.47 -4.64 -0.58
C ALA A 84 -2.52 -4.09 -2.01
N ILE A 85 -2.30 -2.78 -2.18
CA ILE A 85 -2.25 -2.12 -3.50
C ILE A 85 -1.05 -2.63 -4.29
N ASP A 86 0.15 -2.63 -3.72
CA ASP A 86 1.37 -3.10 -4.38
C ASP A 86 1.22 -4.53 -4.85
N LEU A 87 0.75 -5.41 -3.97
CA LEU A 87 0.56 -6.81 -4.30
C LEU A 87 -0.55 -6.97 -5.34
N GLY A 88 -1.67 -6.25 -5.17
CA GLY A 88 -2.78 -6.23 -6.10
C GLY A 88 -2.37 -5.79 -7.50
N CYS A 89 -1.55 -4.75 -7.64
CA CYS A 89 -1.04 -4.27 -8.91
C CYS A 89 -0.16 -5.31 -9.60
N ARG A 90 0.72 -6.02 -8.87
CA ARG A 90 1.58 -7.07 -9.45
C ARG A 90 0.79 -8.23 -10.06
N ILE A 91 -0.42 -8.50 -9.57
CA ILE A 91 -1.28 -9.61 -10.03
C ILE A 91 -2.60 -9.14 -10.67
N GLU A 92 -2.71 -7.85 -10.98
CA GLU A 92 -3.90 -7.22 -11.58
C GLU A 92 -5.21 -7.50 -10.81
N CYS A 93 -5.14 -7.58 -9.48
CA CYS A 93 -6.29 -7.86 -8.62
C CYS A 93 -7.04 -6.59 -8.22
N VAL A 94 -7.93 -6.11 -9.09
CA VAL A 94 -8.79 -4.94 -8.84
C VAL A 94 -9.57 -5.04 -7.53
N ARG A 95 -9.98 -6.26 -7.15
CA ARG A 95 -10.71 -6.53 -5.89
C ARG A 95 -9.88 -6.31 -4.62
N ALA A 96 -8.56 -6.21 -4.72
CA ALA A 96 -7.70 -5.78 -3.62
C ALA A 96 -7.40 -4.27 -3.73
N ILE A 97 -7.08 -3.81 -4.95
CA ILE A 97 -6.60 -2.44 -5.21
C ILE A 97 -7.66 -1.41 -4.85
N VAL A 98 -8.88 -1.52 -5.40
CA VAL A 98 -9.87 -0.44 -5.31
C VAL A 98 -10.28 -0.15 -3.86
N PRO A 99 -10.71 -1.15 -3.05
CA PRO A 99 -11.09 -0.86 -1.66
C PRO A 99 -9.90 -0.36 -0.82
N ALA A 100 -8.69 -0.84 -1.10
CA ALA A 100 -7.51 -0.41 -0.37
C ALA A 100 -7.13 1.05 -0.69
N ALA A 101 -7.21 1.43 -1.97
CA ALA A 101 -6.94 2.79 -2.41
C ALA A 101 -8.00 3.78 -1.92
N GLU A 102 -9.28 3.37 -1.89
CA GLU A 102 -10.38 4.18 -1.34
C GLU A 102 -10.15 4.50 0.14
N GLU A 103 -9.84 3.49 0.97
CA GLU A 103 -9.58 3.76 2.39
C GLU A 103 -8.29 4.52 2.62
N LEU A 104 -7.23 4.25 1.85
CA LEU A 104 -5.99 5.00 2.00
C LEU A 104 -6.21 6.48 1.64
N ALA A 105 -6.97 6.76 0.59
CA ALA A 105 -7.35 8.12 0.22
C ALA A 105 -8.19 8.80 1.31
N ALA A 106 -9.17 8.10 1.89
CA ALA A 106 -9.99 8.63 2.98
C ALA A 106 -9.14 8.94 4.22
N LEU A 107 -8.24 8.03 4.60
CA LEU A 107 -7.33 8.19 5.73
C LEU A 107 -6.38 9.39 5.53
N LEU A 108 -5.77 9.51 4.37
CA LEU A 108 -4.88 10.63 4.03
C LEU A 108 -5.64 11.96 3.96
N ALA A 109 -6.88 11.96 3.47
CA ALA A 109 -7.72 13.16 3.45
C ALA A 109 -8.07 13.63 4.87
N ALA A 110 -8.34 12.71 5.79
CA ALA A 110 -8.60 13.01 7.20
C ALA A 110 -7.36 13.54 7.94
N HIS A 111 -6.16 13.12 7.53
CA HIS A 111 -4.88 13.54 8.12
C HIS A 111 -4.17 14.66 7.33
N ARG A 112 -4.78 15.19 6.27
CA ARG A 112 -4.24 16.31 5.52
C ARG A 112 -4.37 17.56 6.38
N ASP A 113 -3.24 18.13 6.79
CA ASP A 113 -3.18 19.53 7.19
C ASP A 113 -3.42 20.37 5.91
N PRO A 114 -4.57 21.04 5.76
CA PRO A 114 -4.86 21.84 4.58
C PRO A 114 -3.88 23.02 4.41
N ASP A 115 -3.20 23.42 5.49
CA ASP A 115 -2.23 24.51 5.51
C ASP A 115 -0.77 24.04 5.32
N GLY A 116 -0.51 22.73 5.52
CA GLY A 116 0.84 22.14 5.44
C GLY A 116 1.35 21.88 4.02
N LEU A 117 0.47 21.92 3.02
CA LEU A 117 0.83 21.88 1.60
C LEU A 117 0.78 23.27 0.99
N VAL A 118 1.58 24.19 1.51
CA VAL A 118 2.22 25.16 0.63
C VAL A 118 3.21 24.38 -0.22
N VAL A 119 2.70 23.63 -1.20
CA VAL A 119 3.50 23.36 -2.39
C VAL A 119 3.83 24.75 -2.88
N GLY A 120 5.10 25.15 -2.77
CA GLY A 120 5.63 26.37 -3.35
C GLY A 120 5.60 26.27 -4.87
N ALA A 121 4.45 25.94 -5.44
CA ALA A 121 4.16 26.07 -6.84
C ALA A 121 4.33 27.56 -7.12
N PRO A 122 5.36 27.94 -7.88
CA PRO A 122 5.48 29.34 -8.26
C PRO A 122 4.20 29.71 -9.00
N GLY A 123 3.69 30.91 -8.69
CA GLY A 123 2.50 31.44 -9.36
C GLY A 123 2.66 31.35 -10.89
N PRO A 124 1.53 31.41 -11.62
CA PRO A 124 1.52 31.24 -13.07
C PRO A 124 2.60 32.11 -13.73
N ILE A 125 3.34 31.53 -14.67
CA ILE A 125 4.36 32.25 -15.44
C ILE A 125 3.65 33.41 -16.14
N PRO A 126 4.03 34.67 -15.88
CA PRO A 126 3.44 35.81 -16.57
C PRO A 126 3.66 35.62 -18.08
N GLU A 127 2.65 35.90 -18.92
CA GLU A 127 2.74 35.75 -20.38
C GLU A 127 3.98 36.44 -20.99
N VAL A 128 4.43 37.53 -20.37
CA VAL A 128 5.61 38.30 -20.77
C VAL A 128 6.94 37.55 -20.56
N ALA A 129 6.97 36.57 -19.66
CA ALA A 129 8.14 35.74 -19.35
C ALA A 129 8.22 34.48 -20.22
N ALA A 130 7.13 34.10 -20.92
CA ALA A 130 7.11 32.92 -21.79
C ALA A 130 7.99 33.08 -23.04
N THR A 131 8.33 34.32 -23.41
CA THR A 131 9.20 34.70 -24.53
C THR A 131 10.61 35.12 -24.12
N ASP A 132 10.95 35.13 -22.82
CA ASP A 132 12.27 35.51 -22.32
C ASP A 132 13.07 34.29 -21.81
N PRO A 133 14.11 33.84 -22.54
CA PRO A 133 14.97 32.74 -22.12
C PRO A 133 15.72 32.97 -20.79
N ALA A 134 15.88 34.21 -20.34
CA ALA A 134 16.48 34.51 -19.04
C ALA A 134 15.54 34.19 -17.88
N ALA A 135 14.25 34.45 -18.03
CA ALA A 135 13.24 34.12 -17.03
C ALA A 135 13.14 32.61 -16.77
N TYR A 136 13.34 31.78 -17.80
CA TYR A 136 13.43 30.32 -17.65
C TYR A 136 14.70 29.87 -16.93
N ARG A 137 15.84 30.55 -17.15
CA ARG A 137 17.10 30.24 -16.46
C ARG A 137 17.02 30.57 -14.98
N ASP A 138 16.52 31.75 -14.63
CA ASP A 138 16.32 32.15 -13.23
C ASP A 138 15.33 31.21 -12.50
N LEU A 139 14.29 30.76 -13.22
CA LEU A 139 13.37 29.73 -12.70
C LEU A 139 14.10 28.41 -12.45
N ALA A 140 14.90 27.94 -13.41
CA ALA A 140 15.63 26.68 -13.30
C ALA A 140 16.70 26.72 -12.21
N ASP A 141 17.39 27.85 -12.04
CA ASP A 141 18.39 28.05 -10.99
C ASP A 141 17.74 28.10 -9.60
N ARG A 142 16.55 28.69 -9.48
CA ARG A 142 15.75 28.62 -8.23
C ARG A 142 15.33 27.19 -7.87
N TRP A 143 15.18 26.32 -8.86
CA TRP A 143 14.85 24.91 -8.69
C TRP A 143 16.07 24.01 -8.47
N ARG A 144 17.28 24.56 -8.55
CA ARG A 144 18.50 23.81 -8.30
C ARG A 144 18.61 23.56 -6.80
N VAL A 145 18.17 22.39 -6.36
CA VAL A 145 18.49 21.89 -5.03
C VAL A 145 19.97 21.53 -5.06
N ASP A 146 20.79 22.17 -4.22
CA ASP A 146 22.17 21.76 -4.03
C ASP A 146 22.18 20.32 -3.51
N GLY A 147 22.56 19.38 -4.39
CA GLY A 147 22.71 17.96 -4.08
C GLY A 147 23.97 17.71 -3.27
N ASP A 148 24.15 18.39 -2.14
CA ASP A 148 25.19 18.04 -1.17
C ASP A 148 24.56 17.28 -0.01
N GLY A 149 24.40 15.97 -0.25
CA GLY A 149 23.77 15.02 0.66
C GLY A 149 24.23 13.60 0.34
N GLY A 150 25.54 13.38 0.40
CA GLY A 150 26.13 12.04 0.59
C GLY A 150 26.32 11.19 -0.67
N ALA A 151 27.27 11.56 -1.53
CA ALA A 151 27.91 10.59 -2.41
C ALA A 151 28.78 9.65 -1.57
N THR A 152 28.26 8.47 -1.22
CA THR A 152 29.12 7.36 -0.76
C THR A 152 29.85 6.79 -1.96
N ASP A 153 31.17 6.97 -1.93
CA ASP A 153 32.17 6.42 -2.84
C ASP A 153 31.94 4.93 -3.15
N PHE A 154 31.75 4.60 -4.42
CA PHE A 154 32.07 3.27 -4.95
C PHE A 154 33.18 3.43 -5.98
N THR A 155 34.40 3.60 -5.48
CA THR A 155 35.61 3.49 -6.30
C THR A 155 35.86 2.01 -6.57
N ALA A 156 35.52 1.57 -7.78
CA ALA A 156 36.06 0.36 -8.36
C ALA A 156 37.58 0.56 -8.54
N SER A 157 38.39 -0.25 -7.85
CA SER A 157 39.82 -0.41 -8.12
C SER A 157 40.08 -1.84 -8.59
N GLY A 158 40.73 -1.96 -9.75
CA GLY A 158 41.56 -3.10 -10.14
C GLY A 158 40.88 -4.19 -10.95
#